data_AF-A0A3C2AN18-F1
#
_entry.id   AF-A0A3C2AN18-F1
#
_cell.length_a   1.000
_cell.length_b   1.000
_cell.length_c   1.000
_cell.angle_alpha   90.00
_cell.angle_beta   90.00
_cell.angle_gamma   90.00
#
_symmetry.space_group_name_H-M   'P 1'
#
loop_
_entity.id
_entity.type
_entity.pdbx_description
1 polymer ?
#
loop_
_entity_poly.entity_id
_entity_poly.type
_entity_poly.pdbx_seq_one_letter_code
_entity_poly.pdbx_strand_id
1 'polypeptide(L)' 'MIKTKTAAITDNYTYIRYNLENGPIRKNDFITISSIPGVGMKALASGEILGVAIEDAASAEEDELLKIRVNMQFKL' A
#
# COMPACT_ATOMS: atom_id res chain seq x y z
N MET A 1 -20.58 -16.63 -15.33
CA MET A 1 -20.58 -15.82 -14.10
C MET A 1 -19.17 -15.77 -13.55
N ILE A 2 -18.45 -14.67 -13.77
CA ILE A 2 -17.15 -14.46 -13.14
C ILE A 2 -17.45 -14.01 -11.71
N LYS A 3 -17.13 -14.84 -10.72
CA LYS A 3 -17.20 -14.42 -9.31
C LYS A 3 -16.10 -13.38 -9.13
N THR A 4 -16.43 -12.10 -9.30
CA THR A 4 -15.57 -11.00 -8.90
C THR A 4 -15.43 -11.08 -7.38
N LYS A 5 -14.33 -11.68 -6.91
CA LYS A 5 -13.97 -11.74 -5.50
C LYS A 5 -13.65 -10.31 -5.08
N THR A 6 -14.68 -9.59 -4.64
CA THR A 6 -14.54 -8.24 -4.12
C THR A 6 -13.64 -8.34 -2.89
N ALA A 7 -12.41 -7.83 -3.00
CA ALA A 7 -11.49 -7.73 -1.88
C ALA A 7 -12.01 -6.61 -0.97
N ALA A 8 -12.91 -6.98 -0.05
CA ALA A 8 -13.33 -6.09 1.02
C ALA A 8 -12.23 -6.06 2.08
N ILE A 9 -11.80 -4.87 2.45
CA ILE A 9 -10.88 -4.66 3.56
C ILE A 9 -11.70 -4.84 4.84
N THR A 10 -11.63 -6.04 5.43
CA THR A 10 -12.41 -6.43 6.62
C THR A 10 -11.74 -6.08 7.95
N ASP A 11 -10.48 -5.65 7.90
CA ASP A 11 -9.67 -5.29 9.07
C ASP A 11 -8.99 -3.93 8.82
N ASN A 12 -8.33 -3.34 9.81
CA ASN A 12 -7.54 -2.13 9.61
C ASN A 12 -6.25 -2.36 8.81
N TYR A 13 -5.92 -3.61 8.46
CA TYR A 13 -4.79 -3.97 7.60
C TYR A 13 -5.23 -4.56 6.26
N THR A 14 -4.41 -4.34 5.23
CA THR A 14 -4.56 -5.01 3.93
C THR A 14 -3.19 -5.28 3.31
N TYR A 15 -3.18 -6.15 2.31
CA TYR A 15 -2.01 -6.44 1.47
C TYR A 15 -2.17 -5.72 0.13
N ILE A 16 -1.11 -5.07 -0.33
CA ILE A 16 -1.08 -4.37 -1.61
C ILE A 16 0.16 -4.76 -2.41
N ARG A 17 0.09 -4.60 -3.73
CA ARG A 17 1.29 -4.56 -4.57
C ARG A 17 2.05 -3.29 -4.30
N TYR A 18 3.37 -3.35 -4.35
CA TYR A 18 4.24 -2.22 -4.11
C TYR A 18 5.48 -2.23 -5.01
N ASN A 19 6.16 -1.10 -5.08
CA ASN A 19 7.48 -0.98 -5.69
C ASN A 19 8.39 -0.09 -4.85
N LEU A 20 9.66 0.01 -5.28
CA LEU A 20 10.69 0.80 -4.61
C LEU A 20 11.11 2.04 -5.41
N GLU A 21 10.20 2.60 -6.22
CA GLU A 21 10.47 3.78 -7.05
C GLU A 21 10.99 4.96 -6.21
N ASN A 22 10.43 5.13 -5.02
CA ASN A 22 10.85 6.14 -4.04
C ASN A 22 11.80 5.59 -2.95
N GLY A 23 12.47 4.47 -3.26
CA GLY A 23 13.43 3.81 -2.38
C GLY A 23 12.82 2.77 -1.43
N PRO A 24 13.64 2.20 -0.53
CA PRO A 24 13.22 1.14 0.37
C PRO A 24 12.12 1.62 1.32
N ILE A 25 11.14 0.75 1.54
CA ILE A 25 10.04 0.97 2.47
C ILE A 25 10.46 0.44 3.83
N ARG A 26 10.23 1.24 4.85
CA ARG A 26 10.44 0.87 6.24
C ARG A 26 9.11 0.90 6.97
N LYS A 27 9.03 0.14 8.04
CA LYS A 27 7.93 0.18 8.98
C LYS A 27 7.67 1.62 9.41
N ASN A 28 6.39 1.99 9.38
CA ASN A 28 5.85 3.33 9.61
C ASN A 28 6.04 4.34 8.46
N ASP A 29 6.63 3.95 7.33
CA ASP A 29 6.59 4.81 6.14
C ASP A 29 5.15 4.96 5.64
N PHE A 30 4.82 6.16 5.19
CA PHE A 30 3.56 6.42 4.50
C PHE A 30 3.61 5.86 3.09
N ILE A 31 2.50 5.25 2.68
CA ILE A 31 2.36 4.64 1.36
C ILE A 31 1.39 5.45 0.52
N THR A 32 1.81 5.76 -0.70
CA THR A 32 1.04 6.49 -1.73
C THR A 32 1.02 5.68 -3.03
N ILE A 33 0.35 6.21 -4.05
CA ILE A 33 0.21 5.58 -5.36
C ILE A 33 1.51 5.81 -6.14
N SER A 34 2.03 4.76 -6.77
CA SER A 34 3.22 4.87 -7.65
C SER A 34 2.87 5.38 -9.04
N SER A 35 3.89 5.51 -9.90
CA SER A 35 3.67 5.75 -11.34
C SER A 35 2.94 4.60 -12.04
N ILE A 36 2.93 3.39 -11.44
CA ILE A 36 2.29 2.19 -11.97
C ILE A 36 0.87 2.05 -11.36
N PRO A 37 -0.19 2.03 -12.20
CA PRO A 37 -1.56 1.87 -11.73
C PRO A 37 -1.74 0.60 -10.87
N GLY A 38 -2.34 0.76 -9.69
CA GLY A 38 -2.62 -0.35 -8.77
C GLY A 38 -1.42 -0.82 -7.94
N VAL A 39 -0.28 -0.12 -7.99
CA VAL A 39 0.94 -0.41 -7.22
C VAL A 39 1.26 0.78 -6.31
N GLY A 40 1.50 0.50 -5.03
CA GLY A 40 1.89 1.51 -4.04
C GLY A 40 3.41 1.74 -3.95
N MET A 41 3.82 2.86 -3.38
CA MET A 41 5.22 3.18 -3.10
C MET A 41 5.36 4.05 -1.86
N LYS A 42 6.60 4.19 -1.36
CA LYS A 42 6.94 5.14 -0.29
C LYS A 42 6.55 6.57 -0.67
N ALA A 43 5.89 7.29 0.23
CA ALA A 43 5.60 8.71 0.06
C ALA A 43 6.83 9.57 0.43
N LEU A 44 7.17 10.53 -0.43
CA LEU A 44 8.25 11.50 -0.19
C LEU A 44 7.75 12.89 0.23
N ALA A 45 6.47 13.18 0.01
CA ALA A 45 5.84 14.45 0.30
C ALA A 45 4.43 14.25 0.90
N SER A 46 3.91 15.29 1.55
CA SER A 46 2.53 15.32 2.01
C SER A 46 1.56 15.33 0.83
N GLY A 47 0.50 14.51 0.89
CA GLY A 47 -0.45 14.35 -0.20
C GLY A 47 -1.44 13.22 0.07
N GLU A 48 -1.90 12.54 -0.98
CA GLU A 48 -2.79 11.39 -0.87
C GLU A 48 -2.05 10.18 -0.31
N ILE A 49 -2.49 9.73 0.88
CA ILE A 49 -1.90 8.59 1.58
C ILE A 49 -2.91 7.45 1.61
N LEU A 50 -2.51 6.29 1.07
CA LEU A 50 -3.28 5.04 1.15
C LEU A 50 -3.25 4.47 2.57
N GLY A 51 -2.09 4.54 3.21
CA GLY A 51 -1.89 3.95 4.52
C GLY A 51 -0.47 4.06 5.03
N VAL A 52 -0.16 3.22 6.02
CA VAL A 52 1.15 3.17 6.69
C VAL A 52 1.69 1.74 6.62
N ALA A 53 2.94 1.58 6.18
CA ALA A 53 3.61 0.27 6.18
C ALA A 53 3.78 -0.25 7.61
N ILE A 54 3.52 -1.53 7.83
CA ILE A 54 3.74 -2.17 9.15
C ILE A 54 4.93 -3.11 9.20
N GLU A 55 5.64 -3.24 8.08
CA GLU A 55 6.83 -4.04 7.88
C GLU A 55 7.83 -3.30 6.98
N ASP A 56 9.07 -3.77 6.97
CA ASP A 56 10.12 -3.29 6.08
C ASP A 56 10.05 -4.05 4.75
N ALA A 57 10.37 -3.38 3.65
CA ALA A 57 10.49 -3.99 2.34
C ALA A 57 11.65 -3.37 1.55
N ALA A 58 12.63 -4.21 1.20
CA ALA A 58 13.86 -3.81 0.53
C ALA A 58 14.05 -4.46 -0.86
N SER A 59 13.23 -5.45 -1.21
CA SER A 59 13.01 -5.89 -2.60
C SER A 59 11.55 -5.65 -2.96
N ALA A 60 11.18 -5.80 -4.23
CA ALA A 60 9.79 -5.82 -4.66
C ALA A 60 9.66 -6.81 -5.82
N GLU A 61 9.39 -8.07 -5.49
CA GLU A 61 9.11 -9.12 -6.48
C GLU A 61 7.62 -9.10 -6.89
N GLU A 62 7.28 -9.64 -8.06
CA GLU A 62 5.94 -9.51 -8.66
C GLU A 62 4.80 -10.13 -7.81
N ASP A 63 5.13 -11.16 -7.03
CA ASP A 63 4.20 -11.86 -6.13
C ASP A 63 4.29 -11.39 -4.66
N GLU A 64 5.24 -10.52 -4.34
CA GLU A 64 5.42 -10.02 -2.98
C GLU A 64 4.41 -8.91 -2.69
N LEU A 65 3.72 -9.02 -1.55
CA LEU A 65 2.73 -8.05 -1.14
C LEU A 65 3.17 -7.36 0.14
N LEU A 66 3.03 -6.04 0.15
CA LEU A 66 3.29 -5.23 1.32
C LEU A 66 2.04 -5.16 2.19
N LYS A 67 2.20 -5.46 3.48
CA LYS A 67 1.16 -5.25 4.47
C LYS A 67 1.16 -3.80 4.95
N ILE A 68 0.01 -3.15 4.79
CA ILE A 68 -0.22 -1.78 5.24
C ILE A 68 -1.39 -1.72 6.21
N ARG A 69 -1.36 -0.72 7.11
CA ARG A 69 -2.54 -0.26 7.82
C ARG A 69 -3.24 0.79 6.97
N VAL A 70 -4.50 0.56 6.66
CA VAL A 70 -5.29 1.46 5.81
C VAL A 70 -5.72 2.67 6.64
N ASN A 71 -5.43 3.86 6.14
CA ASN A 71 -5.91 5.08 6.76
C ASN A 71 -7.36 5.34 6.32
N MET A 72 -8.32 4.73 7.00
CA MET A 72 -9.73 5.11 6.88
C MET A 72 -9.98 6.39 7.67
N GLN A 73 -9.54 7.53 7.16
CA GLN A 73 -10.09 8.80 7.59
C GLN A 73 -11.29 9.12 6.71
N PHE A 74 -12.47 8.64 7.09
CA PHE A 74 -13.72 9.23 6.62
C PHE A 74 -13.83 10.61 7.28
N LYS A 75 -13.62 11.68 6.51
CA LYS A 75 -14.00 13.02 6.94
C LYS A 75 -15.49 13.17 6.63
N LEU A 76 -16.31 13.21 7.69
CA LEU A 76 -17.76 13.48 7.63
C LEU A 76 -18.04 14.86 7.06
#